data_AF-A0A951SXY2-F1
#
_entry.id   AF-A0A951SXY2-F1
#
_cell.length_a   1.000
_cell.length_b   1.000
_cell.length_c   1.000
_cell.angle_alpha   90.00
_cell.angle_beta   90.00
_cell.angle_gamma   90.00
#
_symmetry.space_group_name_H-M   'P 1'
#
loop_
_entity.id
_entity.type
_entity.pdbx_description
1 polymer ?
#
loop_
_entity_poly.entity_id
_entity_poly.type
_entity_poly.pdbx_seq_one_letter_code
_entity_poly.pdbx_strand_id
1 'polypeptide(L)'
;MEDPLLMEVNIADVSITNVGFALFFKPIDATTSHVVPIFIGPMETFSISNALDGITPPRPNTHDLMLNVIKEMGGQVLHIVINEIIGNV
;
A
#
# COMPACT_ATOMS: atom_id res chain seq x y z
N MET A 1 12.87 1.51 -14.92
CA MET A 1 12.53 0.83 -16.18
C MET A 1 11.16 0.23 -15.91
N GLU A 2 10.13 0.74 -16.57
CA GLU A 2 8.78 0.16 -16.46
C GLU A 2 8.85 -1.25 -17.01
N ASP A 3 8.58 -2.23 -16.15
CA ASP A 3 8.45 -3.61 -16.57
C ASP A 3 7.09 -3.73 -17.29
N PRO A 4 7.06 -4.08 -18.59
CA PRO A 4 5.84 -4.11 -19.38
C PRO A 4 4.81 -5.15 -18.91
N LEU A 5 5.17 -6.02 -17.96
CA LEU A 5 4.26 -7.00 -17.35
C LEU A 5 3.56 -6.48 -16.09
N LEU A 6 3.96 -5.34 -15.53
CA LEU A 6 3.35 -4.79 -14.32
C LEU A 6 2.18 -3.88 -14.66
N MET A 7 1.09 -4.06 -13.92
CA MET A 7 -0.09 -3.20 -13.98
C MET A 7 -0.05 -2.19 -12.84
N GLU A 8 -0.12 -0.91 -13.17
CA GLU A 8 -0.23 0.13 -12.16
C GLU A 8 -1.61 0.12 -11.50
N VAL A 9 -1.60 0.23 -10.17
CA VAL A 9 -2.80 0.18 -9.34
C VAL A 9 -2.77 1.30 -8.30
N ASN A 10 -3.95 1.76 -7.92
CA ASN A 10 -4.16 2.65 -6.78
C ASN A 10 -4.93 1.94 -5.68
N ILE A 11 -4.73 2.39 -4.44
CA ILE A 11 -5.60 2.02 -3.32
C ILE A 11 -6.94 2.72 -3.54
N ALA A 12 -8.00 1.94 -3.76
CA ALA A 12 -9.35 2.43 -3.97
C ALA A 12 -10.10 2.61 -2.65
N ASP A 13 -9.91 1.70 -1.69
CA ASP A 13 -10.54 1.76 -0.38
C ASP A 13 -9.76 0.95 0.68
N VAL A 14 -9.94 1.32 1.94
CA VAL A 14 -9.50 0.58 3.13
C VAL A 14 -10.73 0.29 3.98
N SER A 15 -11.15 -0.96 4.07
CA SER A 15 -12.42 -1.32 4.72
C SER A 15 -12.26 -2.36 5.82
N ILE A 16 -13.12 -2.26 6.82
CA ILE A 16 -13.34 -3.30 7.82
C ILE A 16 -14.48 -4.20 7.31
N THR A 17 -14.18 -5.47 7.10
CA THR A 17 -15.14 -6.47 6.60
C THR A 17 -15.52 -7.46 7.70
N ASN A 18 -16.44 -8.38 7.40
CA ASN A 18 -16.78 -9.49 8.29
C ASN A 18 -15.67 -10.54 8.43
N VAL A 19 -14.66 -10.54 7.56
CA VAL A 19 -13.54 -11.49 7.54
C VAL A 19 -12.22 -10.88 7.99
N GLY A 20 -12.15 -9.55 8.17
CA GLY A 20 -10.94 -8.83 8.57
C GLY A 20 -10.79 -7.47 7.90
N PHE A 21 -9.60 -6.89 7.99
CA PHE A 21 -9.28 -5.62 7.36
C PHE A 21 -8.73 -5.86 5.95
N ALA A 22 -9.24 -5.12 4.97
CA ALA A 22 -8.87 -5.28 3.57
C ALA A 22 -8.50 -3.94 2.93
N LEU A 23 -7.46 -3.96 2.11
CA LEU A 23 -7.21 -2.93 1.10
C LEU A 23 -7.72 -3.41 -0.25
N PHE A 24 -8.42 -2.52 -0.96
CA PHE A 24 -8.88 -2.78 -2.32
C PHE A 24 -8.00 -2.02 -3.31
N PHE A 25 -7.32 -2.75 -4.18
CA PHE A 25 -6.52 -2.17 -5.26
C PHE A 25 -7.30 -2.17 -6.56
N LYS A 26 -7.33 -1.03 -7.23
CA LYS A 26 -7.95 -0.87 -8.56
C LYS A 26 -6.89 -0.45 -9.58
N PRO A 27 -6.88 -1.04 -10.78
CA PRO A 27 -6.07 -0.57 -11.89
C PRO A 27 -6.27 0.91 -12.16
N ILE A 28 -5.18 1.63 -12.44
CA ILE A 28 -5.23 3.02 -12.87
C ILE A 28 -5.82 3.10 -14.28
N ASP A 29 -5.41 2.17 -15.15
CA ASP A 29 -5.94 2.05 -16.49
C ASP A 29 -7.33 1.39 -16.48
N ALA A 30 -8.25 1.95 -17.27
CA ALA A 30 -9.65 1.55 -17.32
C ALA A 30 -9.89 0.29 -18.18
N THR A 31 -8.83 -0.40 -18.61
CA THR A 31 -8.92 -1.63 -19.39
C THR A 31 -9.61 -2.77 -18.64
N THR A 32 -9.64 -2.72 -17.31
CA THR A 32 -10.38 -3.70 -16.50
C THR A 32 -10.99 -3.09 -15.24
N SER A 33 -12.13 -3.65 -14.81
CA SER A 33 -12.82 -3.27 -13.57
C SER A 33 -12.52 -4.21 -12.40
N HIS A 34 -11.56 -5.12 -12.55
CA HIS A 34 -11.18 -6.03 -11.47
C HIS A 34 -10.56 -5.25 -10.30
N VAL A 35 -10.89 -5.71 -9.10
CA VAL A 35 -10.36 -5.19 -7.85
C VAL A 35 -9.68 -6.34 -7.13
N VAL A 36 -8.48 -6.09 -6.61
CA VAL A 36 -7.72 -7.08 -5.83
C VAL A 36 -7.81 -6.70 -4.35
N PRO A 37 -8.51 -7.49 -3.52
CA PRO A 37 -8.47 -7.31 -2.07
C PRO A 37 -7.21 -7.94 -1.48
N ILE A 38 -6.49 -7.21 -0.64
CA ILE A 38 -5.39 -7.73 0.19
C ILE A 38 -5.77 -7.56 1.65
N PHE A 39 -5.82 -8.68 2.37
CA PHE A 39 -6.11 -8.70 3.79
C PHE A 39 -4.84 -8.40 4.57
N ILE A 40 -4.92 -7.44 5.49
CA ILE A 40 -3.81 -7.01 6.33
C ILE A 40 -4.23 -6.95 7.80
N GLY A 41 -3.26 -6.84 8.69
CA GLY A 41 -3.51 -6.72 10.12
C GLY A 41 -4.06 -5.35 10.50
N PRO A 42 -4.67 -5.24 11.69
CA PRO A 42 -5.28 -4.01 12.18
C PRO A 42 -4.29 -2.85 12.31
N MET A 43 -3.02 -3.13 12.65
CA MET A 43 -2.00 -2.09 12.84
C MET A 43 -1.51 -1.51 11.52
N GLU A 44 -1.41 -2.35 10.49
CA GLU A 44 -1.09 -1.97 9.13
C GLU A 44 -2.25 -1.13 8.57
N THR A 45 -3.49 -1.56 8.77
CA THR A 45 -4.69 -0.81 8.34
C THR A 45 -4.70 0.56 8.96
N PHE A 46 -4.53 0.66 10.29
CA PHE A 46 -4.52 1.95 10.98
C PHE A 46 -3.42 2.88 10.46
N SER A 47 -2.22 2.35 10.23
CA SER A 47 -1.10 3.12 9.71
C SER A 47 -1.36 3.65 8.30
N ILE A 48 -1.92 2.82 7.42
CA ILE A 48 -2.24 3.20 6.04
C ILE A 48 -3.40 4.19 6.00
N SER A 49 -4.47 3.95 6.77
CA SER A 49 -5.60 4.88 6.86
C SER A 49 -5.16 6.27 7.30
N ASN A 50 -4.34 6.37 8.36
CA ASN A 50 -3.81 7.67 8.80
C ASN A 50 -2.98 8.38 7.71
N ALA A 51 -2.19 7.62 6.95
CA ALA A 51 -1.40 8.17 5.86
C ALA A 51 -2.29 8.66 4.70
N LEU A 52 -3.33 7.90 4.33
CA LEU A 52 -4.31 8.29 3.30
C LEU A 52 -5.13 9.52 3.73
N ASP A 53 -5.49 9.60 5.00
CA ASP A 53 -6.21 10.73 5.58
C ASP A 53 -5.32 11.98 5.78
N GLY A 54 -4.02 11.87 5.49
CA GLY A 54 -3.06 12.96 5.63
C GLY A 54 -2.80 13.37 7.09
N ILE A 55 -3.05 12.47 8.05
CA ILE A 55 -2.84 12.75 9.47
C ILE A 55 -1.35 12.85 9.75
N THR A 56 -0.91 14.03 10.18
CA THR A 56 0.48 14.26 10.59
C THR A 56 0.64 13.95 12.08
N PRO A 57 1.40 12.91 12.46
CA PRO A 57 1.62 12.58 13.86
C PRO A 57 2.57 13.59 14.54
N PRO A 58 2.50 13.75 15.87
CA PRO A 58 3.39 14.66 16.62
C PRO A 58 4.87 14.20 16.64
N ARG A 59 5.14 12.96 16.23
CA ARG A 59 6.46 12.37 16.06
C ARG A 59 6.43 11.38 14.90
N PRO A 60 7.54 11.13 14.20
CA PRO A 60 7.58 10.16 13.11
C PRO A 60 7.10 8.78 13.56
N ASN A 61 6.16 8.19 12.83
CA ASN A 61 5.79 6.79 12.97
C ASN A 61 6.85 5.90 12.29
N THR A 62 6.70 4.58 12.41
CA THR A 62 7.66 3.60 11.86
C THR A 62 7.94 3.81 10.37
N HIS A 63 6.89 4.04 9.57
CA HIS A 63 7.01 4.25 8.12
C HIS A 63 7.69 5.60 7.79
N ASP A 64 7.39 6.66 8.55
CA ASP A 64 8.04 7.97 8.40
C ASP A 64 9.55 7.87 8.72
N LEU A 65 9.88 7.18 9.82
CA LEU A 65 11.27 6.96 10.21
C LEU A 65 12.01 6.15 9.14
N MET A 66 11.41 5.10 8.59
CA MET A 66 12.01 4.29 7.52
C MET A 66 12.28 5.14 6.27
N LEU A 67 11.32 5.97 5.85
CA LEU A 67 11.51 6.89 4.73
C LEU A 67 12.63 7.91 5.00
N ASN A 68 12.73 8.42 6.22
CA ASN A 68 13.82 9.32 6.59
C ASN A 68 15.18 8.61 6.51
N VAL A 69 15.31 7.39 7.03
CA VAL A 69 16.55 6.61 6.94
C VAL A 69 16.96 6.39 5.48
N ILE A 70 16.02 5.99 4.61
CA ILE A 70 16.29 5.81 3.18
C ILE A 70 16.81 7.11 2.55
N LYS A 71 16.17 8.25 2.84
CA LYS A 71 16.56 9.57 2.32
C LYS A 71 17.93 10.02 2.81
N GLU A 72 18.21 9.87 4.10
CA GLU A 72 19.51 10.25 4.70
C GLU A 72 20.67 9.41 4.14
N MET A 73 20.37 8.18 3.69
CA MET A 73 21.34 7.34 2.99
C MET A 73 21.48 7.66 1.50
N GLY A 74 20.81 8.70 0.99
CA GLY A 74 20.81 9.09 -0.42
C GLY A 74 19.91 8.22 -1.32
N GLY A 75 19.03 7.41 -0.73
CA GLY A 75 18.10 6.54 -1.44
C GLY A 75 16.73 7.19 -1.70
N GLN A 76 15.96 6.55 -2.57
CA GLN A 76 14.57 6.90 -2.85
C GLN A 76 13.76 5.64 -3.15
N VAL A 77 12.51 5.60 -2.68
CA VAL A 77 11.55 4.54 -3.06
C VAL A 77 11.03 4.87 -4.45
N LEU A 78 11.31 4.01 -5.43
CA LEU A 78 10.92 4.23 -6.82
C LEU A 78 9.53 3.66 -7.13
N HIS A 79 9.24 2.46 -6.66
CA HIS A 79 7.98 1.76 -6.85
C HIS A 79 7.88 0.61 -5.84
N ILE A 80 6.66 0.11 -5.63
CA ILE A 80 6.36 -1.10 -4.84
C ILE A 80 5.66 -2.09 -5.78
N VAL A 81 6.08 -3.35 -5.75
CA VAL A 81 5.50 -4.43 -6.56
C VAL A 81 4.89 -5.49 -5.65
N ILE A 82 3.62 -5.83 -5.93
CA ILE A 82 2.97 -7.02 -5.38
C ILE A 82 3.03 -8.08 -6.48
N ASN A 83 3.89 -9.08 -6.32
CA ASN A 83 4.24 -9.99 -7.40
C ASN A 83 3.57 -11.37 -7.32
N GLU A 84 3.44 -11.96 -6.14
CA GLU A 84 3.02 -13.35 -5.96
C GLU A 84 2.16 -13.53 -4.70
N ILE A 85 1.36 -14.60 -4.69
CA ILE A 85 0.63 -15.08 -3.51
C ILE A 85 1.00 -16.55 -3.29
N ILE A 86 1.57 -16.87 -2.13
CA ILE A 86 2.01 -18.21 -1.75
C ILE A 86 1.38 -18.58 -0.40
N GLY A 87 0.51 -19.59 -0.41
CA GLY A 87 -0.10 -20.06 0.85
C GLY A 87 -0.94 -18.99 1.57
N ASN A 88 -1.61 -18.13 0.80
CA ASN A 88 -2.40 -16.97 1.26
C ASN A 88 -1.58 -15.78 1.78
N VAL A 89 -0.30 -15.66 1.39
CA VAL A 89 0.58 -14.52 1.70
C VAL A 89 1.15 -13.94 0.43
#